data_AF-A0A6C2TYI3-F1
#
_entry.id   AF-A0A6C2TYI3-F1
#
_cell.length_a   1.000
_cell.length_b   1.000
_cell.length_c   1.000
_cell.angle_alpha   90.00
_cell.angle_beta   90.00
_cell.angle_gamma   90.00
#
_symmetry.space_group_name_H-M   'P 1'
#
loop_
_entity.id
_entity.type
_entity.pdbx_description
1 polymer ?
#
loop_
_entity_poly.entity_id
_entity_poly.type
_entity_poly.pdbx_seq_one_letter_code
_entity_poly.pdbx_strand_id
1 'polypeptide(L)'
;MKKTKKIKNEKFTLTSQTKEIDGVTLHRVQATSDFGDVQSGDRGGWLEETRNLSPRGRAWVADNAAVYGRARVLGNARVEGDATVCDRAKVSASAKISGKTRVYENAQIYGNVEISGAAKVYGDASVYGDAKINGAARVFGRARVSDHAEISGFARIFENAKVWDHTQVSDCATIHGNAYISGNIMVDGVAEISGDLRISLRSNDNGPSTEVTCDTSSFRGFHHSYYRKMEHLPVPGHLVITLRDALSNQGADSMKSELRARLPAVLTISFLAALLGARNIQAVVEFGQSLNAFQAYALGLPNSATGGDLWHNDPATYTELHQFFDMDVVTETLEKWLKIHKDELPEHMAPDKPFVSKVLEGFRLIFQPEPNVAAAQR
;
A
#
# COMPACT_ATOMS: atom_id res chain seq x y z
N MET A 1 2.44 27.63 46.33
CA MET A 1 3.02 26.42 45.68
C MET A 1 1.98 25.31 45.67
N LYS A 2 1.36 25.02 44.52
CA LYS A 2 0.45 23.86 44.39
C LYS A 2 1.31 22.59 44.31
N LYS A 3 1.30 21.77 45.37
CA LYS A 3 1.89 20.42 45.34
C LYS A 3 1.15 19.59 44.29
N THR A 4 1.76 19.37 43.13
CA THR A 4 1.31 18.38 42.16
C THR A 4 1.42 17.00 42.81
N LYS A 5 0.29 16.42 43.26
CA LYS A 5 0.20 15.01 43.63
C LYS A 5 0.74 14.19 42.45
N LYS A 6 1.91 13.56 42.61
CA LYS A 6 2.35 12.47 41.73
C LYS A 6 1.24 11.43 41.78
N ILE A 7 0.47 11.31 40.71
CA ILE A 7 -0.52 10.25 40.55
C ILE A 7 0.30 8.96 40.49
N LYS A 8 0.19 8.12 41.52
CA LYS A 8 0.76 6.78 41.50
C LYS A 8 0.07 6.05 40.35
N ASN A 9 0.84 5.51 39.39
CA ASN A 9 0.25 4.76 38.30
C ASN A 9 -0.17 3.39 38.86
N GLU A 10 -1.45 3.27 39.20
CA GLU A 10 -2.02 2.05 39.81
C GLU A 10 -2.49 1.05 38.75
N LYS A 11 -2.48 1.42 37.47
CA LYS A 11 -3.02 0.61 36.38
C LYS A 11 -1.99 -0.37 35.80
N PHE A 12 -0.74 0.07 35.65
CA PHE A 12 0.33 -0.76 35.11
C PHE A 12 1.71 -0.31 35.59
N THR A 13 2.67 -1.22 35.46
CA THR A 13 4.10 -0.95 35.67
C THR A 13 4.91 -1.39 34.45
N LEU A 14 6.10 -0.81 34.28
CA LEU A 14 7.13 -1.32 33.38
C LEU A 14 7.96 -2.35 34.12
N THR A 15 8.22 -3.49 33.50
CA THR A 15 9.05 -4.56 34.08
C THR A 15 10.53 -4.37 33.74
N SER A 16 11.40 -5.20 34.32
CA SER A 16 12.82 -5.27 33.96
C SER A 16 13.09 -5.95 32.62
N GLN A 17 12.10 -6.63 32.03
CA GLN A 17 12.26 -7.25 30.71
C GLN A 17 12.30 -6.16 29.64
N THR A 18 13.38 -6.13 28.87
CA THR A 18 13.60 -5.13 27.83
C THR A 18 13.68 -5.74 26.43
N LYS A 19 13.46 -4.87 25.43
CA LYS A 19 13.64 -5.15 24.01
C LYS A 19 14.13 -3.87 23.33
N GLU A 20 15.04 -3.99 22.37
CA GLU A 20 15.50 -2.86 21.56
C GLU A 20 14.72 -2.81 20.23
N ILE A 21 14.19 -1.64 19.88
CA ILE A 21 13.55 -1.37 18.58
C ILE A 21 14.04 0.01 18.12
N ASP A 22 14.57 0.11 16.90
CA ASP A 22 15.09 1.37 16.32
C ASP A 22 16.07 2.14 17.23
N GLY A 23 16.91 1.44 17.99
CA GLY A 23 17.84 2.05 18.95
C GLY A 23 17.20 2.53 20.26
N VAL A 24 15.91 2.25 20.48
CA VAL A 24 15.17 2.61 21.69
C VAL A 24 14.98 1.38 22.57
N THR A 25 15.33 1.50 23.85
CA THR A 25 15.05 0.45 24.84
C THR A 25 13.61 0.55 25.32
N LEU A 26 12.85 -0.51 25.11
CA LEU A 26 11.48 -0.65 25.57
C LEU A 26 11.41 -1.62 26.74
N HIS A 27 10.42 -1.43 27.59
CA HIS A 27 10.11 -2.28 28.74
C HIS A 27 8.76 -2.96 28.54
N ARG A 28 8.68 -4.25 28.88
CA ARG A 28 7.41 -4.98 28.86
C ARG A 28 6.47 -4.38 29.90
N VAL A 29 5.22 -4.10 29.50
CA VAL A 29 4.19 -3.60 30.41
C VAL A 29 3.51 -4.75 31.16
N GLN A 30 3.19 -4.54 32.44
CA GLN A 30 2.42 -5.47 33.25
C GLN A 30 1.29 -4.72 33.96
N ALA A 31 0.07 -5.26 33.89
CA ALA A 31 -1.08 -4.70 34.58
C ALA A 31 -0.93 -4.88 36.10
N THR A 32 -1.37 -3.89 36.87
CA THR A 32 -1.33 -3.90 38.35
C THR A 32 -2.73 -3.85 38.98
N SER A 33 -3.77 -3.82 38.15
CA SER A 33 -5.18 -3.81 38.54
C SER A 33 -6.04 -4.33 37.39
N ASP A 34 -7.24 -4.80 37.67
CA ASP A 34 -8.20 -5.25 36.65
C ASP A 34 -8.86 -4.03 35.95
N PHE A 35 -9.02 -4.08 34.63
CA PHE A 35 -9.78 -3.10 33.86
C PHE A 35 -10.22 -3.65 32.49
N GLY A 36 -11.52 -3.53 32.16
CA GLY A 36 -12.04 -4.08 30.92
C GLY A 36 -11.87 -5.60 30.88
N ASP A 37 -11.12 -6.09 29.91
CA ASP A 37 -10.74 -7.50 29.74
C ASP A 37 -9.33 -7.82 30.22
N VAL A 38 -8.59 -6.85 30.78
CA VAL A 38 -7.23 -7.03 31.31
C VAL A 38 -7.28 -7.30 32.81
N GLN A 39 -6.60 -8.35 33.25
CA GLN A 39 -6.47 -8.75 34.66
C GLN A 39 -5.14 -8.29 35.25
N SER A 40 -5.12 -8.06 36.56
CA SER A 40 -3.90 -7.77 37.31
C SER A 40 -2.88 -8.89 37.14
N GLY A 41 -1.66 -8.54 36.75
CA GLY A 41 -0.58 -9.49 36.44
C GLY A 41 -0.41 -9.77 34.96
N ASP A 42 -1.37 -9.43 34.11
CA ASP A 42 -1.27 -9.63 32.66
C ASP A 42 -0.08 -8.87 32.08
N ARG A 43 0.68 -9.54 31.22
CA ARG A 43 1.78 -8.93 30.46
C ARG A 43 1.26 -8.44 29.12
N GLY A 44 1.34 -7.12 28.91
CA GLY A 44 1.00 -6.48 27.64
C GLY A 44 2.23 -6.34 26.73
N GLY A 45 2.20 -5.39 25.79
CA GLY A 45 3.30 -5.10 24.86
C GLY A 45 4.47 -4.32 25.48
N TRP A 46 5.10 -3.47 24.67
CA TRP A 46 6.37 -2.82 24.97
C TRP A 46 6.24 -1.30 24.95
N LEU A 47 6.74 -0.64 25.99
CA LEU A 47 6.71 0.82 26.13
C LEU A 47 8.11 1.36 26.43
N GLU A 48 8.50 2.49 25.84
CA GLU A 48 9.73 3.19 26.25
C GLU A 48 9.58 3.79 27.65
N GLU A 49 8.50 4.55 27.85
CA GLU A 49 8.20 5.25 29.10
C GLU A 49 6.74 5.03 29.52
N THR A 50 6.46 5.20 30.82
CA THR A 50 5.09 5.17 31.34
C THR A 50 4.16 6.20 30.72
N ARG A 51 4.68 7.29 30.13
CA ARG A 51 3.87 8.31 29.45
C ARG A 51 3.23 7.82 28.15
N ASN A 52 3.77 6.74 27.55
CA ASN A 52 3.31 6.22 26.27
C ASN A 52 1.93 5.57 26.39
N LEU A 53 1.56 5.10 27.59
CA LEU A 53 0.26 4.52 27.87
C LEU A 53 -0.45 5.29 28.99
N SER A 54 -1.69 5.67 28.76
CA SER A 54 -2.47 6.41 29.75
C SER A 54 -2.72 5.59 31.02
N PRO A 55 -2.45 6.14 32.22
CA PRO A 55 -2.85 5.53 33.49
C PRO A 55 -4.37 5.63 33.75
N ARG A 56 -5.11 6.37 32.90
CA ARG A 56 -6.56 6.56 32.97
C ARG A 56 -7.27 5.90 31.80
N GLY A 57 -8.52 5.50 32.01
CA GLY A 57 -9.33 4.81 31.02
C GLY A 57 -8.89 3.36 30.81
N ARG A 58 -9.40 2.69 29.78
CA ARG A 58 -9.11 1.28 29.47
C ARG A 58 -8.04 1.07 28.41
N ALA A 59 -7.31 2.12 28.02
CA ALA A 59 -6.26 2.02 27.01
C ALA A 59 -5.24 0.91 27.34
N TRP A 60 -4.88 0.08 26.36
CA TRP A 60 -3.96 -1.04 26.60
C TRP A 60 -3.08 -1.33 25.39
N VAL A 61 -1.85 -1.74 25.67
CA VAL A 61 -0.91 -2.24 24.66
C VAL A 61 -0.68 -3.71 24.99
N ALA A 62 -1.04 -4.61 24.08
CA ALA A 62 -1.01 -6.06 24.25
C ALA A 62 0.03 -6.72 23.33
N ASP A 63 0.18 -8.04 23.45
CA ASP A 63 0.99 -8.89 22.55
C ASP A 63 2.44 -8.41 22.35
N ASN A 64 2.86 -8.20 21.11
CA ASN A 64 4.18 -7.70 20.72
C ASN A 64 4.16 -6.22 20.35
N ALA A 65 3.02 -5.55 20.51
CA ALA A 65 2.89 -4.16 20.10
C ALA A 65 3.88 -3.26 20.86
N ALA A 66 4.39 -2.25 20.17
CA ALA A 66 5.40 -1.35 20.69
C ALA A 66 4.94 0.11 20.61
N VAL A 67 5.10 0.85 21.71
CA VAL A 67 4.80 2.28 21.76
C VAL A 67 5.95 3.08 22.35
N TYR A 68 6.52 4.00 21.58
CA TYR A 68 7.73 4.73 21.97
C TYR A 68 7.81 6.15 21.41
N GLY A 69 8.89 6.85 21.74
CA GLY A 69 9.07 8.27 21.51
C GLY A 69 8.11 9.10 22.37
N ARG A 70 7.46 10.08 21.74
CA ARG A 70 6.40 10.91 22.31
C ARG A 70 5.01 10.38 21.98
N ALA A 71 4.89 9.16 21.44
CA ALA A 71 3.61 8.58 21.11
C ALA A 71 2.76 8.34 22.37
N ARG A 72 1.44 8.42 22.22
CA ARG A 72 0.50 8.26 23.34
C ARG A 72 -0.72 7.42 22.97
N VAL A 73 -0.99 6.39 23.78
CA VAL A 73 -2.23 5.60 23.74
C VAL A 73 -3.12 5.99 24.93
N LEU A 74 -4.34 6.46 24.63
CA LEU A 74 -5.24 7.16 25.55
C LEU A 74 -6.67 6.62 25.49
N GLY A 75 -7.52 7.00 26.45
CA GLY A 75 -8.93 6.63 26.45
C GLY A 75 -9.15 5.13 26.69
N ASN A 76 -9.85 4.48 25.77
CA ASN A 76 -10.10 3.04 25.70
C ASN A 76 -9.38 2.38 24.50
N ALA A 77 -8.39 3.05 23.90
CA ALA A 77 -7.74 2.56 22.69
C ALA A 77 -6.92 1.28 22.95
N ARG A 78 -6.91 0.37 21.98
CA ARG A 78 -6.19 -0.90 22.07
C ARG A 78 -5.16 -1.00 20.96
N VAL A 79 -3.93 -1.36 21.32
CA VAL A 79 -2.84 -1.62 20.37
C VAL A 79 -2.34 -3.03 20.63
N GLU A 80 -2.41 -3.92 19.65
CA GLU A 80 -2.16 -5.36 19.81
C GLU A 80 -1.47 -5.96 18.57
N GLY A 81 -1.22 -7.27 18.57
CA GLY A 81 -0.41 -7.93 17.54
C GLY A 81 1.05 -7.45 17.53
N ASP A 82 1.58 -7.16 16.34
CA ASP A 82 2.93 -6.63 16.11
C ASP A 82 2.90 -5.13 15.77
N ALA A 83 1.84 -4.41 16.17
CA ALA A 83 1.64 -3.02 15.80
C ALA A 83 2.66 -2.08 16.47
N THR A 84 3.10 -1.06 15.74
CA THR A 84 4.05 -0.06 16.23
C THR A 84 3.43 1.33 16.22
N VAL A 85 3.51 2.04 17.34
CA VAL A 85 3.08 3.44 17.46
C VAL A 85 4.23 4.30 17.99
N CYS A 86 4.80 5.19 17.20
CA CYS A 86 6.00 5.94 17.59
C CYS A 86 5.96 7.44 17.22
N ASP A 87 7.10 8.12 17.39
CA ASP A 87 7.26 9.57 17.22
C ASP A 87 6.30 10.40 18.06
N ARG A 88 5.39 11.17 17.46
CA ARG A 88 4.40 12.03 18.14
C ARG A 88 2.97 11.54 17.90
N ALA A 89 2.81 10.31 17.41
CA ALA A 89 1.51 9.73 17.09
C ALA A 89 0.60 9.65 18.33
N LYS A 90 -0.70 9.82 18.11
CA LYS A 90 -1.71 9.72 19.18
C LYS A 90 -2.79 8.75 18.77
N VAL A 91 -3.05 7.76 19.62
CA VAL A 91 -4.15 6.82 19.47
C VAL A 91 -5.05 6.97 20.69
N SER A 92 -6.34 7.22 20.49
CA SER A 92 -7.25 7.55 21.59
C SER A 92 -8.70 7.11 21.34
N ALA A 93 -9.61 7.48 22.26
CA ALA A 93 -11.00 7.05 22.26
C ALA A 93 -11.13 5.52 22.27
N SER A 94 -11.82 4.90 21.33
CA SER A 94 -12.03 3.43 21.26
C SER A 94 -11.26 2.80 20.09
N ALA A 95 -10.25 3.48 19.53
CA ALA A 95 -9.52 3.01 18.37
C ALA A 95 -8.80 1.68 18.66
N LYS A 96 -8.83 0.76 17.70
CA LYS A 96 -8.15 -0.54 17.75
C LYS A 96 -7.11 -0.62 16.65
N ILE A 97 -5.86 -0.89 17.03
CA ILE A 97 -4.73 -1.01 16.13
C ILE A 97 -4.14 -2.41 16.30
N SER A 98 -4.09 -3.22 15.25
CA SER A 98 -3.63 -4.61 15.30
C SER A 98 -2.79 -4.99 14.07
N GLY A 99 -2.35 -6.26 13.99
CA GLY A 99 -1.50 -6.75 12.91
C GLY A 99 -0.08 -6.17 12.95
N LYS A 100 0.53 -5.97 11.79
CA LYS A 100 1.84 -5.31 11.59
C LYS A 100 1.70 -3.81 11.28
N THR A 101 0.63 -3.18 11.79
CA THR A 101 0.32 -1.77 11.53
C THR A 101 1.41 -0.86 12.08
N ARG A 102 1.72 0.24 11.36
CA ARG A 102 2.64 1.29 11.83
C ARG A 102 1.94 2.65 11.87
N VAL A 103 1.93 3.29 13.03
CA VAL A 103 1.40 4.65 13.22
C VAL A 103 2.53 5.54 13.77
N TYR A 104 2.97 6.54 13.01
CA TYR A 104 4.18 7.30 13.38
C TYR A 104 4.09 8.77 12.93
N GLU A 105 5.18 9.52 13.07
CA GLU A 105 5.22 10.99 12.91
C GLU A 105 4.16 11.71 13.78
N ASN A 106 3.28 12.54 13.21
CA ASN A 106 2.27 13.32 13.93
C ASN A 106 0.85 12.74 13.79
N ALA A 107 0.71 11.50 13.31
CA ALA A 107 -0.57 10.89 13.00
C ALA A 107 -1.52 10.86 14.21
N GLN A 108 -2.81 11.13 13.97
CA GLN A 108 -3.85 11.16 15.00
C GLN A 108 -4.97 10.19 14.68
N ILE A 109 -5.17 9.22 15.57
CA ILE A 109 -6.24 8.21 15.48
C ILE A 109 -7.16 8.34 16.69
N TYR A 110 -8.45 8.54 16.46
CA TYR A 110 -9.46 8.70 17.52
C TYR A 110 -10.86 8.29 17.03
N GLY A 111 -11.88 8.22 17.89
CA GLY A 111 -13.16 7.57 17.57
C GLY A 111 -13.13 6.05 17.76
N ASN A 112 -13.95 5.32 17.01
CA ASN A 112 -14.05 3.86 16.99
C ASN A 112 -13.33 3.25 15.77
N VAL A 113 -12.18 3.81 15.40
CA VAL A 113 -11.40 3.38 14.23
C VAL A 113 -10.82 1.98 14.43
N GLU A 114 -10.78 1.18 13.37
CA GLU A 114 -10.08 -0.10 13.34
C GLU A 114 -8.98 -0.10 12.27
N ILE A 115 -7.72 -0.30 12.68
CA ILE A 115 -6.57 -0.40 11.76
C ILE A 115 -5.89 -1.75 11.94
N SER A 116 -5.69 -2.49 10.85
CA SER A 116 -5.11 -3.84 10.87
C SER A 116 -4.27 -4.14 9.63
N GLY A 117 -3.70 -5.35 9.55
CA GLY A 117 -2.85 -5.75 8.43
C GLY A 117 -1.44 -5.17 8.54
N ALA A 118 -0.87 -4.76 7.41
CA ALA A 118 0.41 -4.05 7.29
C ALA A 118 0.21 -2.55 7.01
N ALA A 119 -0.92 -1.98 7.43
CA ALA A 119 -1.29 -0.60 7.16
C ALA A 119 -0.29 0.40 7.79
N LYS A 120 -0.11 1.55 7.14
CA LYS A 120 0.77 2.63 7.61
C LYS A 120 0.00 3.95 7.70
N VAL A 121 0.01 4.60 8.86
CA VAL A 121 -0.55 5.95 9.04
C VAL A 121 0.52 6.89 9.60
N TYR A 122 0.86 7.94 8.86
CA TYR A 122 1.99 8.83 9.21
C TYR A 122 1.77 10.26 8.70
N GLY A 123 2.77 11.13 8.77
CA GLY A 123 2.58 12.56 8.53
C GLY A 123 1.74 13.23 9.60
N ASP A 124 1.00 14.25 9.19
CA ASP A 124 -0.03 14.95 9.96
C ASP A 124 -1.43 14.33 9.70
N ALA A 125 -1.50 13.07 9.26
CA ALA A 125 -2.76 12.41 8.90
C ALA A 125 -3.68 12.24 10.11
N SER A 126 -4.99 12.28 9.87
CA SER A 126 -6.02 12.08 10.89
C SER A 126 -7.02 11.03 10.45
N VAL A 127 -7.21 9.98 11.26
CA VAL A 127 -8.21 8.94 11.02
C VAL A 127 -9.18 8.92 12.19
N TYR A 128 -10.47 9.10 11.94
CA TYR A 128 -11.48 9.20 13.00
C TYR A 128 -12.87 8.69 12.64
N GLY A 129 -13.85 8.85 13.53
CA GLY A 129 -15.19 8.28 13.34
C GLY A 129 -15.19 6.77 13.57
N ASP A 130 -15.81 6.02 12.67
CA ASP A 130 -15.91 4.55 12.64
C ASP A 130 -15.09 3.95 11.48
N ALA A 131 -14.07 4.68 11.02
CA ALA A 131 -13.30 4.33 9.82
C ALA A 131 -12.49 3.04 10.00
N LYS A 132 -12.30 2.30 8.90
CA LYS A 132 -11.54 1.05 8.87
C LYS A 132 -10.37 1.17 7.90
N ILE A 133 -9.19 0.76 8.33
CA ILE A 133 -8.01 0.69 7.48
C ILE A 133 -7.39 -0.70 7.59
N ASN A 134 -7.22 -1.41 6.49
CA ASN A 134 -6.65 -2.76 6.50
C ASN A 134 -5.68 -2.99 5.31
N GLY A 135 -5.18 -4.21 5.18
CA GLY A 135 -4.21 -4.55 4.12
C GLY A 135 -2.88 -3.83 4.31
N ALA A 136 -2.28 -3.37 3.23
CA ALA A 136 -1.06 -2.56 3.19
C ALA A 136 -1.36 -1.08 2.85
N ALA A 137 -2.58 -0.61 3.14
CA ALA A 137 -3.02 0.75 2.86
C ALA A 137 -2.16 1.81 3.58
N ARG A 138 -2.03 2.98 2.96
CA ARG A 138 -1.24 4.11 3.49
C ARG A 138 -2.05 5.38 3.55
N VAL A 139 -2.10 5.99 4.73
CA VAL A 139 -2.72 7.30 4.94
C VAL A 139 -1.66 8.25 5.49
N PHE A 140 -1.30 9.29 4.74
CA PHE A 140 -0.18 10.16 5.11
C PHE A 140 -0.36 11.62 4.67
N GLY A 141 0.67 12.45 4.83
CA GLY A 141 0.54 13.90 4.59
C GLY A 141 -0.41 14.53 5.60
N ARG A 142 -1.38 15.33 5.15
CA ARG A 142 -2.46 15.93 5.96
C ARG A 142 -3.83 15.27 5.67
N ALA A 143 -3.81 14.04 5.15
CA ALA A 143 -5.01 13.33 4.76
C ALA A 143 -5.96 13.12 5.94
N ARG A 144 -7.27 13.11 5.66
CA ARG A 144 -8.31 12.85 6.64
C ARG A 144 -9.23 11.74 6.17
N VAL A 145 -9.34 10.69 6.98
CA VAL A 145 -10.27 9.58 6.76
C VAL A 145 -11.25 9.54 7.92
N SER A 146 -12.56 9.57 7.66
CA SER A 146 -13.54 9.62 8.75
C SER A 146 -14.86 8.89 8.48
N ASP A 147 -15.74 8.95 9.47
CA ASP A 147 -17.08 8.36 9.45
C ASP A 147 -16.99 6.84 9.23
N HIS A 148 -17.67 6.28 8.23
CA HIS A 148 -17.66 4.83 7.94
C HIS A 148 -16.73 4.46 6.78
N ALA A 149 -15.73 5.31 6.47
CA ALA A 149 -14.85 5.08 5.33
C ALA A 149 -13.98 3.83 5.56
N GLU A 150 -13.83 3.01 4.51
CA GLU A 150 -13.04 1.79 4.54
C GLU A 150 -11.91 1.86 3.52
N ILE A 151 -10.67 1.78 3.98
CA ILE A 151 -9.47 1.83 3.16
C ILE A 151 -8.75 0.49 3.24
N SER A 152 -8.53 -0.16 2.11
CA SER A 152 -8.01 -1.53 2.06
C SER A 152 -7.01 -1.73 0.91
N GLY A 153 -6.46 -2.94 0.80
CA GLY A 153 -5.49 -3.27 -0.23
C GLY A 153 -4.17 -2.49 -0.04
N PHE A 154 -3.70 -1.86 -1.10
CA PHE A 154 -2.52 -0.99 -1.18
C PHE A 154 -2.91 0.49 -1.39
N ALA A 155 -4.16 0.87 -1.11
CA ALA A 155 -4.66 2.21 -1.35
C ALA A 155 -3.79 3.28 -0.66
N ARG A 156 -3.60 4.43 -1.34
CA ARG A 156 -2.79 5.55 -0.85
C ARG A 156 -3.64 6.80 -0.76
N ILE A 157 -3.72 7.40 0.42
CA ILE A 157 -4.43 8.66 0.66
C ILE A 157 -3.46 9.65 1.28
N PHE A 158 -3.17 10.75 0.60
CA PHE A 158 -2.16 11.70 1.06
C PHE A 158 -2.43 13.15 0.69
N GLU A 159 -1.44 14.02 0.95
CA GLU A 159 -1.60 15.49 0.86
C GLU A 159 -2.78 15.99 1.70
N ASN A 160 -3.72 16.77 1.18
CA ASN A 160 -4.87 17.29 1.93
C ASN A 160 -6.17 16.51 1.63
N ALA A 161 -6.07 15.32 1.03
CA ALA A 161 -7.23 14.51 0.64
C ALA A 161 -8.15 14.19 1.83
N LYS A 162 -9.46 14.17 1.57
CA LYS A 162 -10.51 13.90 2.55
C LYS A 162 -11.42 12.78 2.03
N VAL A 163 -11.54 11.70 2.80
CA VAL A 163 -12.35 10.52 2.46
C VAL A 163 -13.31 10.21 3.62
N TRP A 164 -14.59 10.49 3.42
CA TRP A 164 -15.62 10.55 4.47
C TRP A 164 -16.81 9.63 4.15
N ASP A 165 -17.81 9.64 5.05
CA ASP A 165 -19.06 8.87 4.96
C ASP A 165 -18.83 7.37 4.75
N HIS A 166 -19.49 6.73 3.78
CA HIS A 166 -19.38 5.28 3.51
C HIS A 166 -18.47 5.02 2.30
N THR A 167 -17.43 5.83 2.12
CA THR A 167 -16.51 5.68 0.98
C THR A 167 -15.61 4.46 1.18
N GLN A 168 -15.57 3.57 0.21
CA GLN A 168 -14.67 2.43 0.15
C GLN A 168 -13.55 2.73 -0.83
N VAL A 169 -12.30 2.62 -0.37
CA VAL A 169 -11.11 2.76 -1.20
C VAL A 169 -10.30 1.47 -1.09
N SER A 170 -10.05 0.79 -2.20
CA SER A 170 -9.40 -0.53 -2.19
C SER A 170 -8.35 -0.67 -3.30
N ASP A 171 -7.75 -1.86 -3.37
CA ASP A 171 -6.72 -2.22 -4.33
C ASP A 171 -5.56 -1.24 -4.36
N CYS A 172 -5.25 -0.59 -5.49
CA CYS A 172 -4.13 0.33 -5.61
C CYS A 172 -4.58 1.78 -5.86
N ALA A 173 -5.83 2.10 -5.51
CA ALA A 173 -6.39 3.44 -5.66
C ALA A 173 -5.53 4.49 -4.94
N THR A 174 -5.34 5.63 -5.57
CA THR A 174 -4.52 6.74 -5.07
C THR A 174 -5.36 8.02 -5.02
N ILE A 175 -5.45 8.63 -3.84
CA ILE A 175 -6.20 9.87 -3.59
C ILE A 175 -5.26 10.92 -2.98
N HIS A 176 -5.12 12.06 -3.64
CA HIS A 176 -4.19 13.13 -3.24
C HIS A 176 -4.68 14.53 -3.63
N GLY A 177 -3.83 15.56 -3.53
CA GLY A 177 -4.24 16.95 -3.69
C GLY A 177 -5.13 17.43 -2.55
N ASN A 178 -6.14 18.21 -2.90
CA ASN A 178 -7.21 18.66 -2.01
C ASN A 178 -8.52 17.88 -2.26
N ALA A 179 -8.42 16.67 -2.82
CA ALA A 179 -9.57 15.87 -3.20
C ALA A 179 -10.51 15.64 -2.00
N TYR A 180 -11.81 15.72 -2.26
CA TYR A 180 -12.86 15.50 -1.27
C TYR A 180 -13.80 14.42 -1.78
N ILE A 181 -13.92 13.32 -1.06
CA ILE A 181 -14.78 12.18 -1.40
C ILE A 181 -15.72 11.92 -0.22
N SER A 182 -17.02 11.96 -0.47
CA SER A 182 -18.04 11.67 0.54
C SER A 182 -19.34 11.09 -0.05
N GLY A 183 -20.13 10.41 0.76
CA GLY A 183 -21.28 9.58 0.34
C GLY A 183 -20.95 8.09 0.31
N ASN A 184 -21.77 7.32 -0.41
CA ASN A 184 -21.62 5.87 -0.58
C ASN A 184 -20.90 5.58 -1.91
N ILE A 185 -19.57 5.78 -1.91
CA ILE A 185 -18.71 5.75 -3.10
C ILE A 185 -17.75 4.58 -3.00
N MET A 186 -17.51 3.89 -4.11
CA MET A 186 -16.42 2.92 -4.26
C MET A 186 -15.32 3.48 -5.16
N VAL A 187 -14.07 3.39 -4.71
CA VAL A 187 -12.85 3.78 -5.43
C VAL A 187 -11.88 2.60 -5.38
N ASP A 188 -11.81 1.81 -6.44
CA ASP A 188 -11.04 0.57 -6.45
C ASP A 188 -10.05 0.50 -7.64
N GLY A 189 -9.42 -0.66 -7.83
CA GLY A 189 -8.46 -0.89 -8.89
C GLY A 189 -7.25 0.04 -8.87
N VAL A 190 -7.07 0.82 -9.94
CA VAL A 190 -5.92 1.73 -10.13
C VAL A 190 -6.34 3.21 -10.22
N ALA A 191 -7.52 3.53 -9.68
CA ALA A 191 -8.08 4.87 -9.75
C ALA A 191 -7.12 5.92 -9.16
N GLU A 192 -7.00 7.06 -9.84
CA GLU A 192 -6.25 8.22 -9.36
C GLU A 192 -7.19 9.42 -9.24
N ILE A 193 -7.33 9.95 -8.02
CA ILE A 193 -8.18 11.09 -7.69
C ILE A 193 -7.28 12.18 -7.10
N SER A 194 -7.18 13.34 -7.75
CA SER A 194 -6.23 14.37 -7.37
C SER A 194 -6.76 15.80 -7.57
N GLY A 195 -5.97 16.78 -7.16
CA GLY A 195 -6.31 18.20 -7.30
C GLY A 195 -7.45 18.65 -6.38
N ASP A 196 -8.21 19.66 -6.81
CA ASP A 196 -9.34 20.23 -6.05
C ASP A 196 -10.68 19.52 -6.32
N LEU A 197 -10.63 18.23 -6.68
CA LEU A 197 -11.79 17.46 -7.10
C LEU A 197 -12.73 17.16 -5.92
N ARG A 198 -14.01 17.50 -6.05
CA ARG A 198 -15.05 17.16 -5.07
C ARG A 198 -16.02 16.14 -5.65
N ILE A 199 -16.01 14.96 -5.06
CA ILE A 199 -16.95 13.87 -5.33
C ILE A 199 -17.84 13.71 -4.10
N SER A 200 -19.14 13.98 -4.25
CA SER A 200 -20.08 13.81 -3.15
C SER A 200 -21.44 13.31 -3.63
N LEU A 201 -21.92 12.22 -3.05
CA LEU A 201 -23.28 11.70 -3.27
C LEU A 201 -24.19 12.04 -2.09
N ARG A 202 -25.41 12.52 -2.36
CA ARG A 202 -26.40 12.81 -1.30
C ARG A 202 -27.11 11.53 -0.89
N SER A 203 -27.12 11.29 0.42
CA SER A 203 -27.75 10.15 1.11
C SER A 203 -29.29 10.19 1.04
N ASN A 204 -29.88 9.83 -0.09
CA ASN A 204 -31.31 9.49 -0.14
C ASN A 204 -31.61 8.13 -0.79
N ASP A 205 -30.59 7.40 -1.24
CA ASP A 205 -30.78 6.06 -1.78
C ASP A 205 -30.23 5.02 -0.81
N ASN A 206 -31.13 4.27 -0.17
CA ASN A 206 -30.85 2.93 0.39
C ASN A 206 -30.61 1.90 -0.75
N GLY A 207 -30.09 2.36 -1.89
CA GLY A 207 -29.77 1.55 -3.07
C GLY A 207 -28.32 1.07 -3.05
N PRO A 208 -27.93 0.18 -3.98
CA PRO A 208 -26.55 -0.28 -4.11
C PRO A 208 -25.60 0.91 -4.29
N SER A 209 -24.40 0.81 -3.69
CA SER A 209 -23.32 1.81 -3.76
C SER A 209 -23.21 2.40 -5.17
N THR A 210 -23.32 3.72 -5.29
CA THR A 210 -23.12 4.40 -6.58
C THR A 210 -21.62 4.59 -6.76
N GLU A 211 -21.08 3.82 -7.68
CA GLU A 211 -19.68 3.87 -8.06
C GLU A 211 -19.40 5.21 -8.75
N VAL A 212 -18.58 6.06 -8.13
CA VAL A 212 -18.15 7.27 -8.79
C VAL A 212 -16.87 6.99 -9.55
N THR A 213 -17.03 6.76 -10.84
CA THR A 213 -15.99 6.97 -11.84
C THR A 213 -15.89 8.48 -12.09
N CYS A 214 -14.82 9.12 -11.65
CA CYS A 214 -14.63 10.55 -11.89
C CYS A 214 -14.23 10.79 -13.35
N ASP A 215 -15.12 11.48 -14.08
CA ASP A 215 -14.88 12.04 -15.40
C ASP A 215 -13.88 13.21 -15.30
N THR A 216 -12.61 12.95 -15.59
CA THR A 216 -11.72 13.95 -16.19
C THR A 216 -11.30 13.43 -17.56
N SER A 217 -12.22 13.50 -18.52
CA SER A 217 -11.98 13.29 -19.96
C SER A 217 -11.38 11.97 -20.45
N SER A 218 -11.10 10.96 -19.62
CA SER A 218 -10.75 9.61 -20.09
C SER A 218 -10.50 8.63 -18.94
N PHE A 219 -11.53 8.07 -18.29
CA PHE A 219 -11.39 6.71 -17.73
C PHE A 219 -12.75 6.10 -17.35
N ARG A 220 -13.12 5.01 -18.03
CA ARG A 220 -14.16 4.06 -17.59
C ARG A 220 -13.44 2.89 -16.91
N GLY A 221 -13.73 2.60 -15.65
CA GLY A 221 -13.30 1.38 -14.97
C GLY A 221 -14.10 1.13 -13.70
N PHE A 222 -14.67 -0.08 -13.57
CA PHE A 222 -15.65 -0.50 -12.55
C PHE A 222 -15.29 -1.86 -11.87
N HIS A 223 -15.77 -2.04 -10.63
CA HIS A 223 -16.23 -3.24 -9.88
C HIS A 223 -15.28 -4.23 -9.11
N HIS A 224 -15.55 -4.30 -7.79
CA HIS A 224 -15.11 -5.27 -6.75
C HIS A 224 -15.43 -6.78 -6.99
N SER A 225 -16.34 -7.16 -7.90
CA SER A 225 -16.61 -8.59 -8.18
C SER A 225 -15.59 -9.25 -9.13
N TYR A 226 -14.73 -8.45 -9.76
CA TYR A 226 -13.88 -8.92 -10.87
C TYR A 226 -12.49 -9.41 -10.41
N TYR A 227 -11.97 -8.89 -9.29
CA TYR A 227 -10.68 -9.32 -8.73
C TYR A 227 -10.72 -10.74 -8.13
N ARG A 228 -11.88 -11.25 -7.73
CA ARG A 228 -12.05 -12.61 -7.18
C ARG A 228 -11.66 -13.73 -8.16
N LYS A 229 -11.51 -13.42 -9.46
CA LYS A 229 -11.15 -14.39 -10.52
C LYS A 229 -9.65 -14.41 -10.88
N MET A 230 -8.81 -13.56 -10.27
CA MET A 230 -7.36 -13.68 -10.39
C MET A 230 -6.77 -14.70 -9.40
N GLU A 231 -7.38 -15.89 -9.27
CA GLU A 231 -6.88 -16.95 -8.37
C GLU A 231 -5.52 -17.53 -8.80
N HIS A 232 -4.99 -17.17 -9.99
CA HIS A 232 -3.82 -17.82 -10.58
C HIS A 232 -2.74 -16.88 -11.14
N LEU A 233 -2.86 -15.56 -11.01
CA LEU A 233 -1.75 -14.64 -11.30
C LEU A 233 -1.17 -14.17 -9.97
N PRO A 234 -0.02 -14.72 -9.52
CA PRO A 234 0.59 -14.37 -8.25
C PRO A 234 1.33 -13.03 -8.34
N VAL A 235 0.85 -12.10 -9.17
CA VAL A 235 1.47 -10.79 -9.29
C VAL A 235 0.55 -9.77 -8.66
N PRO A 236 0.89 -9.29 -7.47
CA PRO A 236 0.04 -8.33 -6.79
C PRO A 236 0.02 -7.03 -7.62
N GLY A 237 -1.17 -6.46 -7.84
CA GLY A 237 -1.36 -5.27 -8.68
C GLY A 237 -0.48 -4.07 -8.30
N HIS A 238 0.05 -4.01 -7.07
CA HIS A 238 1.05 -3.03 -6.67
C HIS A 238 2.37 -3.18 -7.43
N LEU A 239 2.80 -4.40 -7.81
CA LEU A 239 4.03 -4.62 -8.55
C LEU A 239 3.91 -3.97 -9.92
N VAL A 240 2.81 -4.20 -10.64
CA VAL A 240 2.51 -3.58 -11.95
C VAL A 240 2.62 -2.06 -11.89
N ILE A 241 1.99 -1.43 -10.91
CA ILE A 241 1.94 0.04 -10.79
C ILE A 241 3.27 0.60 -10.31
N THR A 242 3.92 -0.06 -9.36
CA THR A 242 5.17 0.47 -8.83
C THR A 242 6.35 0.22 -9.77
N LEU A 243 6.30 -0.84 -10.57
CA LEU A 243 7.17 -1.00 -11.75
C LEU A 243 6.92 0.11 -12.75
N ARG A 244 5.65 0.39 -13.07
CA ARG A 244 5.29 1.51 -13.94
C ARG A 244 5.87 2.83 -13.42
N ASP A 245 5.63 3.17 -12.16
CA ASP A 245 6.07 4.44 -11.57
C ASP A 245 7.61 4.52 -11.47
N ALA A 246 8.29 3.43 -11.10
CA ALA A 246 9.76 3.37 -11.03
C ALA A 246 10.43 3.56 -12.40
N LEU A 247 9.76 3.16 -13.47
CA LEU A 247 10.30 3.12 -14.82
C LEU A 247 9.79 4.26 -15.72
N SER A 248 8.78 5.02 -15.29
CA SER A 248 8.12 6.08 -16.08
C SER A 248 9.03 7.26 -16.46
N ASN A 249 10.20 7.41 -15.81
CA ASN A 249 11.15 8.51 -16.04
C ASN A 249 12.56 8.05 -16.42
N GLN A 250 12.78 6.74 -16.59
CA GLN A 250 14.10 6.26 -17.03
C GLN A 250 14.22 6.49 -18.54
N GLY A 251 15.37 6.98 -19.01
CA GLY A 251 15.81 6.97 -20.42
C GLY A 251 14.92 7.62 -21.49
N ALA A 252 13.79 8.22 -21.12
CA ALA A 252 12.71 8.52 -22.05
C ALA A 252 12.83 9.88 -22.78
N ASP A 253 13.90 10.64 -22.53
CA ASP A 253 14.05 12.01 -23.06
C ASP A 253 14.40 12.05 -24.56
N SER A 254 14.91 10.94 -25.12
CA SER A 254 15.20 10.78 -26.55
C SER A 254 14.17 9.94 -27.31
N MET A 255 13.15 9.41 -26.63
CA MET A 255 12.13 8.54 -27.23
C MET A 255 11.01 9.32 -27.93
N LYS A 256 10.41 8.71 -28.96
CA LYS A 256 9.13 9.18 -29.50
C LYS A 256 8.07 9.16 -28.39
N SER A 257 7.24 10.20 -28.33
CA SER A 257 6.18 10.36 -27.31
C SER A 257 5.24 9.16 -27.22
N GLU A 258 4.96 8.52 -28.36
CA GLU A 258 4.09 7.35 -28.45
C GLU A 258 4.69 6.09 -27.80
N LEU A 259 5.98 5.80 -28.03
CA LEU A 259 6.68 4.70 -27.35
C LEU A 259 6.88 4.99 -25.86
N ARG A 260 7.14 6.26 -25.51
CA ARG A 260 7.24 6.69 -24.10
C ARG A 260 5.95 6.41 -23.31
N ALA A 261 4.79 6.58 -23.94
CA ALA A 261 3.50 6.27 -23.32
C ALA A 261 3.26 4.76 -23.12
N ARG A 262 3.84 3.92 -23.99
CA ARG A 262 3.68 2.45 -23.97
C ARG A 262 4.70 1.75 -23.06
N LEU A 263 5.85 2.38 -22.82
CA LEU A 263 7.01 1.84 -22.10
C LEU A 263 6.66 1.14 -20.77
N PRO A 264 5.89 1.76 -19.85
CA PRO A 264 5.70 1.14 -18.55
C PRO A 264 4.90 -0.15 -18.62
N ALA A 265 3.93 -0.22 -19.54
CA ALA A 265 3.12 -1.40 -19.77
C ALA A 265 3.91 -2.51 -20.49
N VAL A 266 4.81 -2.16 -21.42
CA VAL A 266 5.75 -3.13 -22.05
C VAL A 266 6.69 -3.75 -21.02
N LEU A 267 7.34 -2.93 -20.18
CA LEU A 267 8.25 -3.45 -19.15
C LEU A 267 7.50 -4.29 -18.12
N THR A 268 6.27 -3.89 -17.78
CA THR A 268 5.44 -4.64 -16.85
C THR A 268 5.04 -6.00 -17.41
N ILE A 269 4.50 -6.06 -18.63
CA ILE A 269 4.08 -7.34 -19.22
C ILE A 269 5.27 -8.28 -19.42
N SER A 270 6.43 -7.77 -19.83
CA SER A 270 7.67 -8.54 -19.92
C SER A 270 8.12 -9.10 -18.57
N PHE A 271 7.97 -8.32 -17.48
CA PHE A 271 8.34 -8.78 -16.15
C PHE A 271 7.41 -9.88 -15.66
N LEU A 272 6.10 -9.74 -15.92
CA LEU A 272 5.10 -10.78 -15.62
C LEU A 272 5.36 -12.06 -16.41
N ALA A 273 5.65 -11.94 -17.70
CA ALA A 273 6.01 -13.07 -18.52
C ALA A 273 7.31 -13.73 -17.98
N ALA A 274 8.31 -12.96 -17.57
CA ALA A 274 9.55 -13.47 -16.99
C ALA A 274 9.32 -14.26 -15.69
N LEU A 275 8.38 -13.81 -14.85
CA LEU A 275 7.93 -14.54 -13.65
C LEU A 275 7.36 -15.92 -13.98
N LEU A 276 6.70 -16.04 -15.14
CA LEU A 276 6.15 -17.30 -15.65
C LEU A 276 7.15 -18.11 -16.49
N GLY A 277 8.41 -17.66 -16.57
CA GLY A 277 9.48 -18.37 -17.26
C GLY A 277 9.77 -17.90 -18.68
N ALA A 278 9.14 -16.82 -19.17
CA ALA A 278 9.48 -16.24 -20.46
C ALA A 278 10.94 -15.75 -20.49
N ARG A 279 11.63 -15.98 -21.61
CA ARG A 279 13.05 -15.62 -21.81
C ARG A 279 13.33 -14.94 -23.16
N ASN A 280 12.30 -14.70 -23.97
CA ASN A 280 12.39 -14.08 -25.27
C ASN A 280 11.11 -13.27 -25.55
N ILE A 281 11.16 -12.35 -26.52
CA ILE A 281 10.03 -11.48 -26.90
C ILE A 281 8.80 -12.30 -27.31
N GLN A 282 9.00 -13.41 -28.03
CA GLN A 282 7.91 -14.25 -28.52
C GLN A 282 7.06 -14.81 -27.37
N ALA A 283 7.70 -15.30 -26.30
CA ALA A 283 7.00 -15.78 -25.11
C ALA A 283 6.27 -14.66 -24.35
N VAL A 284 6.75 -13.41 -24.42
CA VAL A 284 6.04 -12.25 -23.86
C VAL A 284 4.79 -11.92 -24.68
N VAL A 285 4.91 -11.95 -26.00
CA VAL A 285 3.78 -11.74 -26.91
C VAL A 285 2.72 -12.82 -26.73
N GLU A 286 3.12 -14.09 -26.65
CA GLU A 286 2.21 -15.20 -26.37
C GLU A 286 1.53 -15.06 -25.01
N PHE A 287 2.27 -14.63 -23.97
CA PHE A 287 1.68 -14.31 -22.69
C PHE A 287 0.65 -13.17 -22.82
N GLY A 288 0.99 -12.08 -23.51
CA GLY A 288 0.08 -10.96 -23.76
C GLY A 288 -1.20 -11.37 -24.51
N GLN A 289 -1.07 -12.23 -25.52
CA GLN A 289 -2.21 -12.79 -26.27
C GLN A 289 -3.06 -13.76 -25.44
N SER A 290 -2.45 -14.45 -24.47
CA SER A 290 -3.17 -15.33 -23.55
C SER A 290 -4.02 -14.55 -22.53
N LEU A 291 -3.75 -13.25 -22.36
CA LEU A 291 -4.53 -12.41 -21.47
C LEU A 291 -5.92 -12.25 -22.02
N ASN A 292 -6.92 -12.58 -21.21
CA ASN A 292 -8.28 -12.18 -21.52
C ASN A 292 -8.41 -10.64 -21.44
N ALA A 293 -9.49 -10.11 -22.01
CA ALA A 293 -9.81 -8.69 -22.02
C ALA A 293 -9.68 -8.01 -20.64
N PHE A 294 -10.00 -8.74 -19.57
CA PHE A 294 -9.92 -8.26 -18.19
C PHE A 294 -8.48 -8.18 -17.68
N GLN A 295 -7.67 -9.20 -17.92
CA GLN A 295 -6.25 -9.24 -17.55
C GLN A 295 -5.44 -8.18 -18.33
N ALA A 296 -5.71 -8.02 -19.63
CA ALA A 296 -5.05 -7.00 -20.44
C ALA A 296 -5.33 -5.58 -19.92
N TYR A 297 -6.61 -5.29 -19.64
CA TYR A 297 -7.03 -4.01 -19.09
C TYR A 297 -6.41 -3.70 -17.72
N ALA A 298 -6.34 -4.69 -16.81
CA ALA A 298 -5.72 -4.53 -15.49
C ALA A 298 -4.22 -4.19 -15.53
N LEU A 299 -3.54 -4.54 -16.64
CA LEU A 299 -2.13 -4.20 -16.90
C LEU A 299 -1.96 -2.87 -17.64
N GLY A 300 -3.05 -2.13 -17.88
CA GLY A 300 -3.03 -0.90 -18.68
C GLY A 300 -2.81 -1.17 -20.18
N LEU A 301 -3.08 -2.38 -20.66
CA LEU A 301 -2.96 -2.73 -22.08
C LEU A 301 -4.26 -2.40 -22.83
N PRO A 302 -4.16 -1.90 -24.08
CA PRO A 302 -5.34 -1.67 -24.92
C PRO A 302 -6.10 -2.98 -25.16
N ASN A 303 -7.42 -2.93 -25.06
CA ASN A 303 -8.30 -4.07 -25.32
C ASN A 303 -8.78 -4.05 -26.78
N SER A 304 -8.89 -5.22 -27.40
CA SER A 304 -9.42 -5.37 -28.77
C SER A 304 -10.88 -4.89 -28.88
N ALA A 305 -11.66 -4.99 -27.80
CA ALA A 305 -13.04 -4.52 -27.75
C ALA A 305 -13.18 -2.98 -27.79
N THR A 306 -12.12 -2.23 -27.45
CA THR A 306 -12.11 -0.76 -27.46
C THR A 306 -11.51 -0.17 -28.74
N GLY A 307 -11.19 -1.01 -29.75
CA GLY A 307 -10.61 -0.57 -31.03
C GLY A 307 -9.19 0.01 -30.90
N GLY A 308 -8.49 -0.28 -29.80
CA GLY A 308 -7.12 0.18 -29.57
C GLY A 308 -6.09 -0.67 -30.30
N ASP A 309 -5.01 -0.04 -30.74
CA ASP A 309 -3.86 -0.71 -31.37
C ASP A 309 -3.19 -1.69 -30.37
N LEU A 310 -3.16 -3.00 -30.71
CA LEU A 310 -2.63 -4.06 -29.84
C LEU A 310 -1.10 -4.14 -29.90
N TRP A 311 -0.43 -3.02 -29.67
CA TRP A 311 1.02 -2.88 -29.81
C TRP A 311 1.83 -3.85 -28.95
N HIS A 312 1.27 -4.33 -27.83
CA HIS A 312 1.91 -5.32 -26.95
C HIS A 312 2.02 -6.71 -27.58
N ASN A 313 1.30 -6.95 -28.68
CA ASN A 313 1.38 -8.17 -29.46
C ASN A 313 2.36 -8.06 -30.63
N ASP A 314 2.97 -6.90 -30.86
CA ASP A 314 3.94 -6.68 -31.92
C ASP A 314 5.37 -6.80 -31.36
N PRO A 315 6.15 -7.84 -31.76
CA PRO A 315 7.55 -7.98 -31.37
C PRO A 315 8.41 -6.74 -31.66
N ALA A 316 8.10 -5.98 -32.71
CA ALA A 316 8.85 -4.78 -33.07
C ALA A 316 8.82 -3.72 -31.96
N THR A 317 7.71 -3.62 -31.22
CA THR A 317 7.59 -2.70 -30.07
C THR A 317 8.64 -3.00 -29.00
N TYR A 318 8.93 -4.29 -28.75
CA TYR A 318 9.94 -4.71 -27.77
C TYR A 318 11.36 -4.51 -28.31
N THR A 319 11.56 -4.77 -29.61
CA THR A 319 12.86 -4.58 -30.27
C THR A 319 13.29 -3.10 -30.32
N GLU A 320 12.35 -2.19 -30.57
CA GLU A 320 12.63 -0.75 -30.59
C GLU A 320 13.09 -0.23 -29.22
N LEU A 321 12.59 -0.80 -28.12
CA LEU A 321 12.99 -0.40 -26.77
C LEU A 321 14.46 -0.68 -26.46
N HIS A 322 15.11 -1.68 -27.08
CA HIS A 322 16.56 -1.91 -26.93
C HIS A 322 17.39 -0.70 -27.29
N GLN A 323 16.94 0.09 -28.25
CA GLN A 323 17.71 1.19 -28.80
C GLN A 323 17.75 2.37 -27.83
N PHE A 324 16.88 2.39 -26.82
CA PHE A 324 16.72 3.50 -25.89
C PHE A 324 17.14 3.17 -24.45
N PHE A 325 17.30 1.89 -24.11
CA PHE A 325 17.51 1.46 -22.72
C PHE A 325 18.69 0.53 -22.53
N ASP A 326 19.47 0.85 -21.49
CA ASP A 326 20.34 -0.13 -20.85
C ASP A 326 19.51 -0.96 -19.85
N MET A 327 19.30 -2.23 -20.18
CA MET A 327 18.52 -3.14 -19.35
C MET A 327 19.22 -3.48 -18.03
N ASP A 328 20.54 -3.27 -17.91
CA ASP A 328 21.23 -3.39 -16.63
C ASP A 328 20.78 -2.28 -15.67
N VAL A 329 20.61 -1.05 -16.16
CA VAL A 329 20.07 0.08 -15.36
C VAL A 329 18.62 -0.16 -14.96
N VAL A 330 17.79 -0.65 -15.89
CA VAL A 330 16.39 -0.98 -15.62
C VAL A 330 16.28 -2.06 -14.54
N THR A 331 17.07 -3.13 -14.65
CA THR A 331 17.05 -4.22 -13.67
C THR A 331 17.70 -3.86 -12.34
N GLU A 332 18.72 -3.02 -12.31
CA GLU A 332 19.29 -2.49 -11.06
C GLU A 332 18.27 -1.62 -10.33
N THR A 333 17.57 -0.75 -11.06
CA THR A 333 16.48 0.09 -10.52
C THR A 333 15.38 -0.79 -9.93
N LEU A 334 15.00 -1.83 -10.65
CA LEU A 334 14.04 -2.82 -10.22
C LEU A 334 14.51 -3.57 -8.96
N GLU A 335 15.75 -4.01 -8.91
CA GLU A 335 16.31 -4.71 -7.74
C GLU A 335 16.36 -3.80 -6.50
N LYS A 336 16.79 -2.55 -6.67
CA LYS A 336 16.75 -1.52 -5.60
C LYS A 336 15.33 -1.30 -5.11
N TRP A 337 14.37 -1.21 -6.02
CA TRP A 337 12.97 -1.06 -5.69
C TRP A 337 12.43 -2.26 -4.91
N LEU A 338 12.68 -3.49 -5.38
CA LEU A 338 12.28 -4.72 -4.70
C LEU A 338 12.86 -4.81 -3.27
N LYS A 339 14.08 -4.28 -3.04
CA LYS A 339 14.69 -4.19 -1.69
C LYS A 339 13.94 -3.25 -0.76
N ILE A 340 13.45 -2.12 -1.27
CA ILE A 340 12.66 -1.16 -0.50
C ILE A 340 11.28 -1.75 -0.17
N HIS A 341 10.68 -2.47 -1.12
CA HIS A 341 9.31 -2.98 -1.01
C HIS A 341 9.22 -4.46 -0.59
N LYS A 342 10.31 -5.05 -0.10
CA LYS A 342 10.38 -6.48 0.28
C LYS A 342 9.30 -6.91 1.28
N ASP A 343 8.88 -6.01 2.17
CA ASP A 343 7.89 -6.29 3.21
C ASP A 343 6.45 -6.17 2.70
N GLU A 344 6.28 -5.72 1.45
CA GLU A 344 5.00 -5.52 0.75
C GLU A 344 4.76 -6.61 -0.30
N LEU A 345 5.79 -7.39 -0.61
CA LEU A 345 5.80 -8.47 -1.59
C LEU A 345 5.54 -9.83 -0.92
N PRO A 346 4.95 -10.80 -1.64
CA PRO A 346 4.93 -12.19 -1.22
C PRO A 346 6.36 -12.69 -0.92
N GLU A 347 6.54 -13.54 0.09
CA GLU A 347 7.87 -13.94 0.58
C GLU A 347 8.79 -14.54 -0.51
N HIS A 348 8.21 -15.23 -1.49
CA HIS A 348 8.97 -15.81 -2.61
C HIS A 348 9.48 -14.77 -3.62
N MET A 349 8.95 -13.55 -3.59
CA MET A 349 9.35 -12.41 -4.43
C MET A 349 10.29 -11.43 -3.70
N ALA A 350 10.82 -11.80 -2.53
CA ALA A 350 11.83 -10.99 -1.85
C ALA A 350 13.16 -11.02 -2.64
N PRO A 351 13.84 -9.86 -2.81
CA PRO A 351 14.98 -9.70 -3.72
C PRO A 351 16.22 -10.51 -3.36
N ASP A 352 16.35 -10.91 -2.10
CA ASP A 352 17.40 -11.78 -1.58
C ASP A 352 17.15 -13.27 -1.91
N LYS A 353 16.00 -13.62 -2.48
CA LYS A 353 15.67 -15.00 -2.88
C LYS A 353 16.24 -15.32 -4.27
N PRO A 354 16.79 -16.53 -4.47
CA PRO A 354 17.27 -16.99 -5.79
C PRO A 354 16.21 -16.96 -6.89
N PHE A 355 14.93 -17.02 -6.54
CA PHE A 355 13.81 -16.89 -7.48
C PHE A 355 13.81 -15.53 -8.18
N VAL A 356 13.96 -14.43 -7.42
CA VAL A 356 13.94 -13.07 -7.99
C VAL A 356 15.14 -12.83 -8.89
N SER A 357 16.35 -13.27 -8.48
CA SER A 357 17.54 -13.15 -9.33
C SER A 357 17.36 -13.85 -10.68
N LYS A 358 16.76 -15.06 -10.70
CA LYS A 358 16.44 -15.79 -11.94
C LYS A 358 15.38 -15.09 -12.80
N VAL A 359 14.43 -14.41 -12.17
CA VAL A 359 13.38 -13.64 -12.87
C VAL A 359 13.99 -12.40 -13.50
N LEU A 360 14.85 -11.66 -12.79
CA LEU A 360 15.56 -10.50 -13.33
C LEU A 360 16.50 -10.90 -14.48
N GLU A 361 17.21 -12.02 -14.35
CA GLU A 361 18.03 -12.58 -15.44
C GLU A 361 17.17 -12.94 -16.66
N GLY A 362 16.03 -13.60 -16.45
CA GLY A 362 15.10 -13.91 -17.53
C GLY A 362 14.50 -12.67 -18.19
N PHE A 363 14.21 -11.65 -17.39
CA PHE A 363 13.76 -10.35 -17.87
C PHE A 363 14.82 -9.67 -18.74
N ARG A 364 16.11 -9.74 -18.36
CA ARG A 364 17.20 -9.25 -19.23
C ARG A 364 17.23 -9.97 -20.56
N LEU A 365 17.09 -11.29 -20.57
CA LEU A 365 17.15 -12.13 -21.78
C LEU A 365 16.02 -11.83 -22.78
N ILE A 366 14.81 -11.51 -22.29
CA ILE A 366 13.71 -11.03 -23.16
C ILE A 366 14.17 -9.85 -23.99
N PHE A 367 15.02 -9.02 -23.40
CA PHE A 367 15.54 -7.81 -24.00
C PHE A 367 17.00 -7.95 -24.54
N GLN A 368 17.39 -9.20 -24.82
CA GLN A 368 18.44 -9.68 -25.73
C GLN A 368 18.41 -9.18 -27.19
N PRO A 369 19.37 -8.45 -27.78
CA PRO A 369 19.55 -8.55 -29.23
C PRO A 369 19.83 -10.02 -29.59
N GLU A 370 18.97 -10.66 -30.39
CA GLU A 370 19.25 -12.02 -30.84
C GLU A 370 20.60 -12.07 -31.57
N PRO A 371 21.42 -13.11 -31.35
CA PRO A 371 22.66 -13.27 -32.11
C PRO A 371 22.29 -13.37 -33.59
N ASN A 372 22.83 -12.43 -34.37
CA ASN A 372 22.56 -12.26 -35.79
C ASN A 372 22.75 -13.60 -36.54
N VAL A 373 21.66 -14.32 -36.81
CA VAL A 373 21.66 -15.65 -37.44
C VAL A 373 22.26 -15.58 -38.86
N ALA A 374 22.35 -14.39 -39.45
CA ALA A 374 23.00 -14.16 -40.74
C ALA A 374 24.54 -14.29 -40.71
N ALA A 375 25.18 -14.32 -39.54
CA ALA A 375 26.62 -14.54 -39.42
C ALA A 375 27.02 -16.04 -39.33
N ALA A 376 26.06 -16.95 -39.14
CA ALA A 376 26.29 -18.39 -39.03
C ALA A 376 26.14 -19.16 -40.36
N GLN A 377 25.83 -18.46 -41.47
CA GLN A 377 25.71 -19.03 -42.82
C GLN A 377 26.70 -18.40 -43.82
N ARG A 378 27.89 -17.99 -43.38
CA ARG A 378 28.99 -17.62 -44.28
C ARG A 378 30.22 -18.48 -44.07
#